data_AF-A0A1I6Y4V5-F1
#
_entry.id   AF-A0A1I6Y4V5-F1
#
_cell.length_a   1.000
_cell.length_b   1.000
_cell.length_c   1.000
_cell.angle_alpha   90.00
_cell.angle_beta   90.00
_cell.angle_gamma   90.00
#
_symmetry.space_group_name_H-M   'P 1'
#
loop_
_entity.id
_entity.type
_entity.pdbx_description
1 polymer ?
#
loop_
_entity_poly.entity_id
_entity_poly.type
_entity_poly.pdbx_seq_one_letter_code
_entity_poly.pdbx_strand_id
1 'polypeptide(L)'
;MHRKAVRYVTRTTAAAAGSLAVRATSIAAAALAASIILSPAADASARMDGVHADLARAVQLNQVTPEQAARFEARLAGRLLGDA
;
A
#
# COMPACT_ATOMS: atom_id res chain seq x y z
N MET A 1 35.74 -7.42 28.04
CA MET A 1 35.12 -8.62 27.44
C MET A 1 33.92 -8.20 26.60
N HIS A 2 34.00 -8.41 25.29
CA HIS A 2 32.95 -8.08 24.32
C HIS A 2 31.84 -9.14 24.33
N ARG A 3 30.57 -8.74 24.39
CA ARG A 3 29.43 -9.65 24.14
C ARG A 3 28.64 -9.16 22.92
N LYS A 4 28.91 -9.75 21.76
CA LYS A 4 27.99 -9.73 20.61
C LYS A 4 26.96 -10.83 20.85
N ALA A 5 25.71 -10.46 21.10
CA ALA A 5 24.60 -11.40 21.03
C ALA A 5 24.20 -11.57 19.56
N VAL A 6 24.49 -12.74 19.00
CA VAL A 6 24.06 -13.17 17.67
C VAL A 6 22.57 -13.47 17.73
N ARG A 7 21.74 -12.71 17.01
CA ARG A 7 20.31 -12.98 16.89
C ARG A 7 20.07 -13.84 15.66
N TYR A 8 19.81 -15.12 15.89
CA TYR A 8 19.37 -16.08 14.88
C TYR A 8 18.01 -15.66 14.32
N VAL A 9 17.93 -15.40 13.01
CA VAL A 9 16.65 -15.35 12.31
C VAL A 9 16.41 -16.73 11.74
N THR A 10 15.52 -17.50 12.37
CA THR A 10 14.98 -18.73 11.79
C THR A 10 14.18 -18.35 10.56
N ARG A 11 14.70 -18.69 9.37
CA ARG A 11 14.00 -18.51 8.11
C ARG A 11 12.89 -19.56 8.02
N THR A 12 11.70 -19.23 8.52
CA THR A 12 10.54 -20.12 8.40
C THR A 12 9.97 -20.02 6.98
N THR A 13 10.48 -20.85 6.07
CA THR A 13 9.78 -21.17 4.82
C THR A 13 8.74 -22.25 5.11
N ALA A 14 7.59 -21.84 5.63
CA ALA A 14 6.39 -22.68 5.65
C ALA A 14 5.62 -22.45 4.35
N ALA A 15 6.14 -22.98 3.23
CA ALA A 15 5.33 -23.20 2.04
C ALA A 15 4.50 -24.47 2.31
N ALA A 16 3.40 -24.32 3.05
CA ALA A 16 2.45 -25.38 3.27
C ALA A 16 1.65 -25.61 1.98
N ALA A 17 1.93 -26.74 1.35
CA ALA A 17 1.06 -27.36 0.36
C ALA A 17 -0.34 -27.57 0.97
N GLY A 18 -1.35 -27.00 0.32
CA GLY A 18 -2.75 -27.08 0.70
C GLY A 18 -3.64 -26.60 -0.45
N SER A 19 -3.49 -27.24 -1.61
CA SER A 19 -4.44 -27.11 -2.70
C SER A 19 -5.75 -27.81 -2.32
N LEU A 20 -6.88 -27.20 -2.74
CA LEU A 20 -8.24 -27.76 -2.82
C LEU A 20 -9.15 -27.62 -1.59
N ALA A 21 -9.56 -26.38 -1.29
CA ALA A 21 -10.88 -26.12 -0.66
C ALA A 21 -11.54 -24.81 -1.13
N VAL A 22 -11.27 -24.36 -2.37
CA VAL A 22 -11.93 -23.18 -2.96
C VAL A 22 -12.84 -23.64 -4.10
N ARG A 23 -14.02 -24.18 -3.78
CA ARG A 23 -15.02 -24.53 -4.80
C ARG A 23 -16.45 -24.09 -4.46
N ALA A 24 -16.58 -22.99 -3.70
CA ALA A 24 -17.88 -22.34 -3.44
C ALA A 24 -17.85 -20.80 -3.53
N THR A 25 -16.79 -20.19 -4.09
CA THR A 25 -16.62 -18.73 -4.17
C THR A 25 -16.33 -18.24 -5.60
N SER A 26 -16.75 -18.98 -6.62
CA SER A 26 -16.41 -18.71 -8.02
C SER A 26 -17.04 -17.43 -8.56
N ILE A 27 -18.25 -17.04 -8.11
CA ILE A 27 -18.93 -15.84 -8.62
C ILE A 27 -18.44 -14.58 -7.92
N ALA A 28 -18.28 -14.60 -6.59
CA ALA A 28 -17.81 -13.42 -5.85
C ALA A 28 -16.34 -13.09 -6.13
N ALA A 29 -15.47 -14.11 -6.26
CA ALA A 29 -14.07 -13.89 -6.64
C ALA A 29 -13.93 -13.45 -8.10
N ALA A 30 -14.76 -14.00 -9.01
CA ALA A 30 -14.79 -13.54 -10.39
C ALA A 30 -15.39 -12.14 -10.53
N ALA A 31 -16.38 -11.77 -9.72
CA ALA A 31 -16.94 -10.42 -9.68
C ALA A 31 -15.95 -9.41 -9.10
N LEU A 32 -15.19 -9.77 -8.06
CA LEU A 32 -14.10 -8.94 -7.55
C LEU A 32 -12.98 -8.78 -8.60
N ALA A 33 -12.55 -9.88 -9.24
CA ALA A 33 -11.57 -9.83 -10.31
C ALA A 33 -12.07 -9.02 -11.52
N ALA A 34 -13.33 -9.18 -11.91
CA ALA A 34 -13.98 -8.39 -12.95
C ALA A 34 -14.11 -6.92 -12.54
N SER A 35 -14.36 -6.62 -11.25
CA SER A 35 -14.37 -5.23 -10.75
C SER A 35 -12.98 -4.60 -10.77
N ILE A 36 -11.91 -5.38 -10.61
CA ILE A 36 -10.53 -4.91 -10.75
C ILE A 36 -10.14 -4.73 -12.23
N ILE A 37 -10.68 -5.58 -13.12
CA ILE A 37 -10.46 -5.47 -14.57
C ILE A 37 -11.28 -4.31 -15.17
N LEU A 38 -12.49 -4.06 -14.67
CA LEU A 38 -13.43 -3.06 -15.19
C LEU A 38 -13.39 -1.72 -14.44
N SER A 39 -12.84 -1.68 -13.23
CA SER A 39 -12.43 -0.45 -12.59
C SER A 39 -10.96 -0.25 -12.97
N PRO A 40 -10.62 0.67 -13.88
CA PRO A 40 -9.22 1.04 -14.05
C PRO A 40 -8.71 1.37 -12.65
N ALA A 41 -7.59 0.79 -12.24
CA ALA A 41 -6.90 1.22 -11.04
C ALA A 41 -6.83 2.74 -11.15
N ALA A 42 -7.62 3.47 -10.33
CA ALA A 42 -7.86 4.89 -10.54
C ALA A 42 -6.51 5.52 -10.85
N ASP A 43 -6.44 6.22 -12.00
CA ASP A 43 -5.20 6.74 -12.57
C ASP A 43 -4.34 7.28 -11.42
N ALA A 44 -3.04 7.01 -11.42
CA ALA A 44 -2.16 7.38 -10.30
C ALA A 44 -2.39 8.86 -9.87
N SER A 45 -2.71 9.70 -10.86
CA SER A 45 -3.17 11.08 -10.72
C SER A 45 -4.44 11.24 -9.87
N ALA A 46 -5.52 10.50 -10.14
CA ALA A 46 -6.78 10.57 -9.39
C ALA A 46 -6.61 10.16 -7.91
N ARG A 47 -5.66 9.26 -7.62
CA ARG A 47 -5.29 8.93 -6.22
C ARG A 47 -4.54 10.07 -5.53
N MET A 48 -3.73 10.83 -6.27
CA MET A 48 -3.02 11.99 -5.72
C MET A 48 -3.97 13.16 -5.41
N ASP A 49 -5.05 13.34 -6.17
CA ASP A 49 -6.03 14.41 -5.92
C ASP A 49 -6.71 14.27 -4.55
N GLY A 50 -7.08 13.05 -4.17
CA GLY A 50 -7.64 12.77 -2.84
C GLY A 50 -6.65 13.05 -1.71
N VAL A 51 -5.39 12.62 -1.90
CA VAL A 51 -4.30 12.88 -0.95
C VAL A 51 -4.07 14.38 -0.77
N HIS A 52 -4.10 15.15 -1.87
CA HIS A 52 -3.94 16.59 -1.84
C HIS A 52 -5.03 17.28 -1.03
N ALA A 53 -6.29 16.92 -1.25
CA ALA A 53 -7.42 17.48 -0.51
C ALA A 53 -7.33 17.18 1.00
N ASP A 54 -6.91 15.98 1.37
CA ASP A 54 -6.77 15.59 2.77
C ASP A 54 -5.60 16.31 3.46
N LEU A 55 -4.47 16.47 2.78
CA LEU A 55 -3.34 17.23 3.30
C LEU A 55 -3.65 18.71 3.44
N ALA A 56 -4.36 19.31 2.49
CA ALA A 56 -4.84 20.69 2.60
C ALA A 56 -5.74 20.87 3.83
N ARG A 57 -6.64 19.91 4.10
CA ARG A 57 -7.45 19.91 5.32
C ARG A 57 -6.60 19.75 6.58
N ALA A 58 -5.61 18.86 6.57
CA ALA A 58 -4.71 18.64 7.70
C ALA A 58 -3.89 19.90 8.04
N VAL A 59 -3.46 20.66 7.02
CA VAL A 59 -2.80 21.96 7.19
C VAL A 59 -3.77 22.98 7.81
N GLN A 60 -5.01 23.08 7.32
CA GLN A 60 -6.02 23.98 7.89
C GLN A 60 -6.33 23.67 9.36
N LEU A 61 -6.29 22.39 9.73
CA LEU A 61 -6.47 21.92 11.11
C LEU A 61 -5.19 22.04 11.96
N ASN A 62 -4.10 22.61 11.42
CA ASN A 62 -2.79 22.72 12.06
C ASN A 62 -2.21 21.38 12.53
N GLN A 63 -2.56 20.28 11.86
CA GLN A 63 -2.05 18.94 12.20
C GLN A 63 -0.69 18.66 11.57
N VAL A 64 -0.41 19.29 10.42
CA VAL A 64 0.86 19.23 9.70
C VAL A 64 1.21 20.60 9.16
N THR A 65 2.50 20.87 8.96
CA THR A 65 2.92 22.11 8.29
C THR A 65 2.77 21.99 6.78
N PRO A 66 2.64 23.11 6.04
CA PRO A 66 2.60 23.10 4.57
C PRO A 66 3.80 22.39 3.95
N GLU A 67 4.99 22.55 4.53
CA GLU A 67 6.23 21.95 4.04
C GLU A 67 6.24 20.43 4.24
N GLN A 68 5.63 19.94 5.33
CA GLN A 68 5.48 18.51 5.58
C GLN A 68 4.51 17.87 4.59
N ALA A 69 3.39 18.54 4.30
CA ALA A 69 2.43 18.09 3.29
C ALA A 69 3.08 17.99 1.91
N ALA A 70 3.78 19.04 1.47
CA ALA A 70 4.47 19.05 0.17
C ALA A 70 5.54 17.95 0.05
N ARG A 71 6.33 17.72 1.11
CA ARG A 71 7.33 16.63 1.13
C ARG A 71 6.68 15.25 1.08
N PHE A 72 5.53 15.08 1.74
CA PHE A 72 4.81 13.82 1.69
C PHE A 72 4.30 13.53 0.28
N GLU A 73 3.64 14.50 -0.37
CA GLU A 73 3.16 14.34 -1.74
C GLU A 73 4.28 14.00 -2.72
N ALA A 74 5.41 14.71 -2.66
CA ALA A 74 6.56 14.43 -3.52
C ALA A 74 7.09 13.00 -3.36
N ARG A 75 7.16 12.50 -2.11
CA ARG A 75 7.59 11.13 -1.83
C ARG A 75 6.57 10.09 -2.29
N LEU A 76 5.28 10.39 -2.16
CA LEU A 76 4.22 9.48 -2.58
C LEU A 76 4.15 9.39 -4.10
N ALA A 77 4.25 10.53 -4.79
CA ALA A 77 4.33 10.59 -6.25
C ALA A 77 5.51 9.78 -6.78
N GLY A 78 6.72 9.95 -6.21
CA GLY A 78 7.90 9.17 -6.60
C GLY A 78 7.72 7.66 -6.44
N ARG A 79 7.05 7.21 -5.38
CA ARG A 79 6.73 5.79 -5.17
C ARG A 79 5.68 5.25 -6.14
N LEU A 80 4.67 6.05 -6.49
CA LEU A 80 3.64 5.64 -7.46
C LEU A 80 4.20 5.57 -8.89
N LEU A 81 5.18 6.42 -9.22
CA LEU A 81 5.82 6.50 -10.54
C LEU A 81 7.02 5.55 -10.72
N GLY A 82 7.48 4.90 -9.64
CA GLY A 82 8.41 3.77 -9.74
C GLY A 82 9.85 4.02 -9.30
N ASP A 83 10.08 4.80 -8.24
CA ASP A 83 11.39 4.82 -7.57
C ASP A 83 11.25 4.86 -6.03
N ALA A 84 11.35 3.69 -5.41
CA ALA A 84 11.84 3.45 -4.04
C ALA A 84 12.01 1.94 -3.78
#